data_AF-A0A6B3NGL3-F1
#
_entry.id   AF-A0A6B3NGL3-F1
#
_cell.length_a   1.000
_cell.length_b   1.000
_cell.length_c   1.000
_cell.angle_alpha   90.00
_cell.angle_beta   90.00
_cell.angle_gamma   90.00
#
_symmetry.space_group_name_H-M   'P 1'
#
loop_
_entity.id
_entity.type
_entity.pdbx_description
1 polymer ?
#
loop_
_entity_poly.entity_id
_entity_poly.type
_entity_poly.pdbx_seq_one_letter_code
_entity_poly.pdbx_strand_id
1 'polypeptide(L)' 'MVTNGDYIETDHIIPKYLGGKNIKSNKQLLHRHCHDLKTAQDLIGTHD' A
#
# COMPACT_ATOMS: atom_id res chain seq x y z
N MET A 1 10.57 -5.56 10.44
CA MET A 1 11.83 -4.99 10.96
C MET A 1 12.04 -3.69 10.20
N VAL A 2 11.83 -2.54 10.83
CA VAL A 2 11.82 -1.21 10.17
C VAL A 2 13.19 -0.58 10.48
N THR A 3 13.96 -0.23 9.46
CA THR A 3 15.39 0.06 9.54
C THR A 3 15.63 1.50 9.10
N ASN A 4 15.82 2.43 10.05
CA ASN A 4 16.41 3.81 10.01
C ASN A 4 16.42 4.68 8.71
N GLY A 5 15.69 4.33 7.66
CA GLY A 5 15.56 5.00 6.36
C GLY A 5 14.21 4.74 5.71
N ASP A 6 13.24 4.24 6.49
CA ASP A 6 11.87 4.00 6.08
C ASP A 6 11.13 5.33 5.92
N TYR A 7 11.24 5.91 4.73
CA TYR A 7 10.37 6.99 4.32
C TYR A 7 8.92 6.48 4.30
N ILE A 8 8.06 7.18 5.03
CA ILE A 8 6.63 6.92 5.03
C ILE A 8 6.03 7.64 3.83
N GLU A 9 5.32 6.89 2.99
CA GLU A 9 4.55 7.41 1.87
C GLU A 9 3.05 7.18 2.09
N THR A 10 2.24 7.99 1.42
CA THR A 10 0.78 7.82 1.43
C THR A 10 0.37 6.92 0.27
N ASP A 11 -0.12 5.74 0.59
CA ASP A 11 -0.56 4.74 -0.38
C ASP A 11 -2.08 4.54 -0.36
N HIS A 12 -2.66 4.04 -1.44
CA HIS A 12 -4.08 3.67 -1.50
C HIS A 12 -4.31 2.27 -0.92
N ILE A 13 -5.22 2.16 0.06
CA ILE A 13 -5.59 0.87 0.67
C ILE A 13 -6.15 -0.06 -0.41
N ILE A 14 -7.18 0.40 -1.10
CA ILE A 14 -7.69 -0.22 -2.33
C ILE A 14 -7.02 0.51 -3.49
N PRO A 15 -6.22 -0.17 -4.32
CA PRO A 15 -5.57 0.45 -5.46
C PRO A 15 -6.61 0.92 -6.48
N LYS A 16 -6.26 1.98 -7.24
CA LYS A 16 -7.20 2.63 -8.18
C LYS A 16 -7.74 1.66 -9.24
N TYR A 17 -6.94 0.70 -9.68
CA TYR A 17 -7.36 -0.27 -10.70
C TYR A 17 -8.45 -1.24 -10.19
N LEU A 18 -8.55 -1.45 -8.87
CA LEU A 18 -9.63 -2.21 -8.22
C LEU A 18 -10.84 -1.33 -7.83
N GLY A 19 -10.90 -0.08 -8.29
CA GLY A 19 -12.00 0.85 -7.95
C GLY A 19 -11.78 1.68 -6.69
N GLY A 20 -10.54 1.71 -6.17
CA GLY A 20 -10.17 2.53 -5.02
C GLY A 20 -10.42 4.03 -5.24
N LYS A 21 -11.21 4.65 -4.35
CA LYS A 21 -11.49 6.09 -4.40
C LYS A 21 -10.33 6.90 -3.81
N ASN A 22 -10.08 8.10 -4.33
CA ASN A 22 -9.04 9.01 -3.79
C ASN A 22 -9.54 9.79 -2.56
N ILE A 23 -10.06 9.08 -1.56
CA ILE A 23 -10.58 9.66 -0.30
C ILE A 23 -9.61 9.39 0.84
N LYS A 24 -9.60 10.24 1.88
CA LYS A 24 -8.73 10.03 3.06
C LYS A 24 -8.93 8.66 3.69
N SER A 25 -10.17 8.14 3.71
CA SER A 25 -10.49 6.82 4.25
C SER A 25 -9.90 5.65 3.44
N ASN A 26 -9.47 5.88 2.20
CA ASN A 26 -8.80 4.90 1.35
C ASN A 26 -7.29 5.19 1.21
N LYS A 27 -6.73 6.03 2.10
CA LYS A 27 -5.31 6.34 2.14
C LYS A 27 -4.72 5.77 3.43
N GLN A 28 -3.59 5.08 3.31
CA GLN A 28 -2.80 4.59 4.43
C GLN A 28 -1.39 5.16 4.37
N LEU A 29 -0.76 5.26 5.53
CA LEU A 29 0.66 5.56 5.63
C LEU A 29 1.42 4.24 5.63
N LEU A 30 2.30 4.06 4.66
CA LEU A 30 3.05 2.83 4.48
C LEU A 30 4.53 3.17 4.35
N HIS A 31 5.40 2.35 4.92
CA HIS A 31 6.83 2.48 4.65
C HIS A 31 7.08 2.10 3.20
N ARG A 32 7.97 2.84 2.53
CA ARG A 32 8.36 2.56 1.14
C ARG A 32 8.77 1.11 0.90
N HIS A 33 9.47 0.50 1.87
CA HIS A 33 9.85 -0.91 1.76
C HIS A 33 8.65 -1.86 1.82
N CYS A 34 7.59 -1.49 2.54
CA CYS A 34 6.34 -2.23 2.57
C CYS A 34 5.49 -1.99 1.30
N HIS A 35 5.71 -0.91 0.55
CA HIS A 35 5.01 -0.63 -0.70
C HIS A 35 5.31 -1.68 -1.78
N ASP A 36 6.57 -2.11 -1.90
CA ASP A 36 6.96 -3.15 -2.87
C ASP A 36 6.31 -4.50 -2.52
N LEU A 37 6.31 -4.87 -1.24
CA LEU A 37 5.64 -6.07 -0.74
C LEU A 37 4.13 -6.03 -0.97
N LYS A 38 3.50 -4.89 -0.67
CA LYS A 38 2.06 -4.69 -0.89
C LYS A 38 1.71 -4.80 -2.37
N THR A 39 2.49 -4.15 -3.25
CA THR A 39 2.26 -4.24 -4.70
C THR A 39 2.38 -5.67 -5.20
N ALA A 40 3.37 -6.43 -4.72
CA ALA A 40 3.50 -7.84 -5.06
C ALA A 40 2.31 -8.67 -4.54
N GLN A 41 1.82 -8.41 -3.33
CA GLN A 41 0.63 -9.08 -2.77
C GLN A 41 -0.66 -8.71 -3.51
N ASP A 42 -0.86 -7.43 -3.83
CA ASP A 42 -1.99 -6.90 -4.61
C ASP A 42 -2.04 -7.54 -6.02
N LEU A 43 -0.88 -7.85 -6.62
CA LEU A 43 -0.77 -8.57 -7.90
C LEU A 43 -1.06 -10.07 -7.78
N ILE A 44 -0.70 -10.69 -6.65
CA ILE A 44 -0.89 -12.12 -6.40
C ILE A 44 -2.35 -12.42 -6.06
N GLY A 45 -3.15 -11.44 -5.64
CA GLY A 45 -4.59 -11.58 -5.53
C GLY A 45 -5.04 -12.64 -4.54
N THR A 46 -4.28 -12.88 -3.47
CA THR A 46 -4.73 -13.73 -2.37
C THR A 46 -5.74 -12.95 -1.53
N HIS A 47 -6.98 -12.95 -2.02
CA HIS A 47 -8.14 -12.94 -1.13
C HIS A 47 -8.07 -14.23 -0.31
N ASP A 48 -7.68 -14.13 0.95
CA ASP A 48 -8.15 -15.05 2.00
C ASP A 48 -9.23 -14.31 2.79
#